data_AF-A0A9D2PMD2-F1
#
_entry.id   AF-A0A9D2PMD2-F1
#
_cell.length_a   1.000
_cell.length_b   1.000
_cell.length_c   1.000
_cell.angle_alpha   90.00
_cell.angle_beta   90.00
_cell.angle_gamma   90.00
#
_symmetry.space_group_name_H-M   'P 1'
#
loop_
_entity.id
_entity.type
_entity.pdbx_description
1 polymer ?
#
loop_
_entity_poly.entity_id
_entity_poly.type
_entity_poly.pdbx_seq_one_letter_code
_entity_poly.pdbx_strand_id
1 'polypeptide(L)'
;KCYWERYKITPELLQYIETNSDQLTFLENQCLNEVFAEELITSTIDDSAFEKLLPQLELEFDIPIEKVERQKVGILIKKKYIPFDVNKYGEIKDAYPDLCPDFILYNQAEYMEVMEKIPMGETLLETLLLSPILDFSNAEVLLDAFGENYMTAKIAENLVDSKVTINKSIFTAAWEYVDEKGKKTLMFKCLSILEAADFENCFSELSQWYSGFCDRSKKHSVELPNNEESQRLAKRLQEVSYITSYKLQEKEVYDSVTETKKKKSTFVCWIKAIKG
;
A
#
# COMPACT_ATOMS: atom_id res chain seq x y z
N LYS A 1 30.80 32.99 27.87
CA LYS A 1 31.31 31.79 27.18
C LYS A 1 30.47 30.62 27.63
N CYS A 2 29.81 29.97 26.69
CA CYS A 2 28.98 28.81 26.96
C CYS A 2 29.86 27.63 27.42
N TYR A 3 29.32 26.72 28.24
CA TYR A 3 30.05 25.55 28.75
C TYR A 3 30.64 24.73 27.59
N TRP A 4 29.80 24.46 26.59
CA TRP A 4 30.14 23.73 25.39
C TRP A 4 31.33 24.33 24.62
N GLU A 5 31.38 25.65 24.43
CA GLU A 5 32.46 26.32 23.69
C GLU A 5 33.85 26.02 24.27
N ARG A 6 33.91 25.73 25.59
CA ARG A 6 35.15 25.49 26.31
C ARG A 6 35.48 24.01 26.46
N TYR A 7 34.48 23.17 26.70
CA TYR A 7 34.68 21.79 27.11
C TYR A 7 34.18 20.76 26.09
N LYS A 8 33.54 21.21 25.00
CA LYS A 8 32.88 20.34 24.02
C LYS A 8 31.78 19.48 24.66
N ILE A 9 31.28 18.48 23.94
CA ILE A 9 30.26 17.57 24.46
C ILE A 9 30.96 16.58 25.38
N THR A 10 30.67 16.72 26.67
CA THR A 10 31.14 15.83 27.72
C THR A 10 29.99 14.99 28.24
N PRO A 11 30.26 13.83 28.88
CA PRO A 11 29.22 13.03 29.52
C PRO A 11 28.38 13.82 30.54
N GLU A 12 28.98 14.76 31.26
CA GLU A 12 28.28 15.60 32.23
C GLU A 12 27.33 16.59 31.53
N LEU A 13 27.73 17.12 30.37
CA LEU A 13 26.86 17.97 29.57
C LEU A 13 25.68 17.17 29.00
N LEU A 14 25.92 15.96 28.51
CA LEU A 14 24.85 15.08 28.05
C LEU A 14 23.86 14.79 29.19
N GLN A 15 24.35 14.31 30.33
CA GLN A 15 23.48 14.04 31.49
C GLN A 15 22.66 15.26 31.92
N TYR A 16 23.25 16.46 31.87
CA TYR A 16 22.53 17.70 32.14
C TYR A 16 21.42 17.96 31.11
N ILE A 17 21.74 17.81 29.82
CA ILE A 17 20.79 17.99 28.72
C ILE A 17 19.64 16.99 28.84
N GLU A 18 19.93 15.72 29.08
CA GLU A 18 18.93 14.65 29.22
C GLU A 18 17.96 14.93 30.37
N THR A 19 18.52 15.27 31.54
CA THR A 19 17.77 15.57 32.77
C THR A 19 16.87 16.80 32.62
N ASN A 20 17.29 17.80 31.84
CA ASN A 20 16.61 19.08 31.70
C ASN A 20 15.97 19.28 30.32
N SER A 21 15.89 18.23 29.49
CA SER A 21 15.48 18.31 28.09
C SER A 21 14.16 19.05 27.90
N ASP A 22 13.16 18.77 28.75
CA ASP A 22 11.86 19.45 28.71
C ASP A 22 11.98 20.96 28.90
N GLN A 23 12.83 21.43 29.82
CA GLN A 23 13.00 22.86 30.06
C GLN A 23 13.81 23.53 28.96
N LEU A 24 14.83 22.82 28.47
CA LEU A 24 15.71 23.31 27.42
C LEU A 24 14.94 23.63 26.14
N THR A 25 13.88 22.86 25.80
CA THR A 25 13.06 23.10 24.60
C THR A 25 12.45 24.51 24.50
N PHE A 26 12.29 25.23 25.62
CA PHE A 26 11.68 26.57 25.67
C PHE A 26 12.69 27.71 25.73
N LEU A 27 13.99 27.42 25.80
CA LEU A 27 15.03 28.43 25.89
C LEU A 27 15.55 28.78 24.50
N GLU A 28 15.46 30.06 24.13
CA GLU A 28 16.21 30.59 22.99
C GLU A 28 17.71 30.51 23.31
N ASN A 29 18.44 29.70 22.54
CA ASN A 29 19.87 29.50 22.77
C ASN A 29 20.68 29.93 21.55
N GLN A 30 21.34 31.09 21.68
CA GLN A 30 22.18 31.69 20.63
C GLN A 30 23.56 31.04 20.50
N CYS A 31 23.86 30.01 21.30
CA CYS A 31 25.18 29.36 21.34
C CYS A 31 25.22 27.99 20.63
N LEU A 32 24.11 27.56 20.02
CA LEU A 32 24.05 26.29 19.28
C LEU A 32 24.36 26.59 17.82
N ASN A 33 25.51 26.14 17.35
CA ASN A 33 25.93 26.24 15.96
C ASN A 33 26.00 24.84 15.33
N GLU A 34 26.26 24.78 14.03
CA GLU A 34 26.40 23.52 13.28
C GLU A 34 27.34 22.51 13.96
N VAL A 35 28.48 22.97 14.51
CA VAL A 35 29.45 22.10 15.20
C VAL A 35 28.86 21.46 16.45
N PHE A 36 28.04 22.21 17.21
CA PHE A 36 27.32 21.64 18.35
C PHE A 36 26.33 20.57 17.88
N ALA A 37 25.56 20.87 16.84
CA ALA A 37 24.56 19.95 16.32
C ALA A 37 25.19 18.65 15.80
N GLU A 38 26.30 18.72 15.06
CA GLU A 38 27.04 17.55 14.57
C GLU A 38 27.57 16.68 15.73
N GLU A 39 28.25 17.28 16.71
CA GLU A 39 28.76 16.54 17.87
C GLU A 39 27.58 15.99 18.71
N LEU A 40 26.43 16.67 18.80
CA LEU A 40 25.26 16.19 19.55
C LEU A 40 24.60 15.00 18.86
N ILE A 41 24.38 15.08 17.55
CA ILE A 41 23.77 14.01 16.75
C ILE A 41 24.61 12.72 16.81
N THR A 42 25.93 12.86 16.81
CA THR A 42 26.88 11.73 16.87
C THR A 42 27.23 11.30 18.31
N SER A 43 26.71 11.99 19.32
CA SER A 43 26.94 11.64 20.73
C SER A 43 26.07 10.47 21.21
N THR A 44 26.26 10.07 22.47
CA THR A 44 25.46 9.03 23.14
C THR A 44 24.20 9.58 23.84
N ILE A 45 23.77 10.81 23.52
CA ILE A 45 22.56 11.40 24.12
C ILE A 45 21.36 10.48 23.93
N ASP A 46 20.50 10.37 24.95
CA ASP A 46 19.27 9.58 24.86
C ASP A 46 18.34 10.04 23.73
N ASP A 47 17.69 9.08 23.06
CA ASP A 47 16.82 9.34 21.91
C ASP A 47 15.67 10.31 22.21
N SER A 48 15.14 10.28 23.44
CA SER A 48 14.01 11.13 23.83
C SER A 48 14.46 12.58 24.01
N ALA A 49 15.57 12.83 24.69
CA ALA A 49 16.15 14.17 24.79
C ALA A 49 16.61 14.68 23.43
N PHE A 50 17.23 13.82 22.61
CA PHE A 50 17.59 14.16 21.24
C PHE A 50 16.38 14.64 20.43
N GLU A 51 15.30 13.85 20.39
CA GLU A 51 14.09 14.17 19.63
C GLU A 51 13.46 15.50 20.08
N LYS A 52 13.45 15.78 21.39
CA LYS A 52 12.93 17.04 21.94
C LYS A 52 13.74 18.25 21.52
N LEU A 53 15.06 18.12 21.41
CA LEU A 53 15.97 19.23 21.16
C LEU A 53 16.18 19.52 19.68
N LEU A 54 15.87 18.56 18.79
CA LEU A 54 15.99 18.72 17.34
C LEU A 54 15.48 20.08 16.80
N PRO A 55 14.31 20.60 17.20
CA PRO A 55 13.80 21.89 16.69
C PRO A 55 14.68 23.11 17.01
N GLN A 56 15.63 22.98 17.94
CA GLN A 56 16.56 24.05 18.29
C GLN A 56 17.91 23.95 17.57
N LEU A 57 18.16 22.83 16.89
CA LEU A 57 19.44 22.59 16.22
C LEU A 57 19.42 23.20 14.82
N GLU A 58 20.48 23.92 14.50
CA GLU A 58 20.76 24.38 13.15
C GLU A 58 21.44 23.23 12.38
N LEU A 59 20.67 22.56 11.51
CA LEU A 59 21.10 21.40 10.74
C LEU A 59 21.44 21.78 9.28
N GLU A 60 22.15 22.89 9.09
CA GLU A 60 22.61 23.37 7.77
C GLU A 60 23.88 22.66 7.27
N PHE A 61 24.02 21.36 7.57
CA PHE A 61 25.18 20.57 7.16
C PHE A 61 24.77 19.16 6.70
N ASP A 62 25.68 18.50 5.99
CA ASP A 62 25.45 17.14 5.53
C ASP A 62 25.62 16.15 6.68
N ILE A 63 24.52 15.50 7.09
CA ILE A 63 24.51 14.58 8.23
C ILE A 63 25.28 13.30 7.86
N PRO A 64 26.37 12.96 8.58
CA PRO A 64 27.21 11.80 8.26
C PRO A 64 26.56 10.50 8.73
N ILE A 65 25.67 9.94 7.90
CA ILE A 65 24.80 8.79 8.26
C ILE A 65 25.56 7.64 8.92
N GLU A 66 26.76 7.31 8.44
CA GLU A 66 27.61 6.24 8.98
C GLU A 66 28.10 6.44 10.43
N LYS A 67 28.07 7.69 10.93
CA LYS A 67 28.51 8.05 12.29
C LYS A 67 27.34 8.24 13.26
N VAL A 68 26.11 8.23 12.77
CA VAL A 68 24.91 8.50 13.56
C VAL A 68 24.25 7.16 13.89
N GLU A 69 23.91 6.95 15.16
CA GLU A 69 23.24 5.72 15.57
C GLU A 69 21.93 5.51 14.80
N ARG A 70 21.65 4.24 14.41
CA ARG A 70 20.47 3.85 13.63
C ARG A 70 19.16 4.49 14.13
N GLN A 71 18.93 4.47 15.44
CA GLN A 71 17.70 5.00 16.03
C GLN A 71 17.55 6.51 15.76
N LYS A 72 18.63 7.28 15.89
CA LYS A 72 18.67 8.71 15.61
C LYS A 72 18.50 9.03 14.14
N VAL A 73 19.08 8.24 13.23
CA VAL A 73 18.80 8.35 11.78
C VAL A 73 17.30 8.16 11.51
N GLY A 74 16.67 7.16 12.15
CA GLY A 74 15.23 6.96 12.06
C GLY A 74 14.41 8.16 12.55
N ILE A 75 14.81 8.81 13.66
CA ILE A 75 14.16 10.03 14.16
C ILE A 75 14.33 11.17 13.14
N LEU A 76 15.54 11.40 12.64
CA LEU A 76 15.85 12.45 11.67
C LEU A 76 15.04 12.31 10.37
N ILE A 77 14.90 11.07 9.87
CA ILE A 77 14.05 10.76 8.71
C ILE A 77 12.59 11.14 8.99
N LYS A 78 12.03 10.67 10.10
CA LYS A 78 10.61 10.88 10.47
C LYS A 78 10.27 12.35 10.68
N LYS A 79 11.22 13.12 11.20
CA LYS A 79 11.12 14.56 11.40
C LYS A 79 11.51 15.39 10.18
N LYS A 80 11.92 14.75 9.08
CA LYS A 80 12.34 15.38 7.82
C LYS A 80 13.56 16.32 7.94
N TYR A 81 14.50 15.99 8.82
CA TYR A 81 15.77 16.70 8.93
C TYR A 81 16.85 16.20 7.98
N ILE A 82 16.66 15.02 7.37
CA ILE A 82 17.50 14.53 6.28
C ILE A 82 16.74 14.79 4.98
N PRO A 83 17.20 15.72 4.12
CA PRO A 83 16.59 15.95 2.81
C PRO A 83 16.65 14.70 1.95
N PHE A 84 15.61 14.47 1.14
CA PHE A 84 15.57 13.32 0.25
C PHE A 84 16.33 13.57 -1.04
N ASP A 85 17.34 12.73 -1.31
CA ASP A 85 17.99 12.61 -2.60
C ASP A 85 18.54 11.19 -2.80
N VAL A 86 18.90 10.86 -4.05
CA VAL A 86 19.34 9.51 -4.43
C VAL A 86 20.68 9.12 -3.79
N ASN A 87 21.60 10.06 -3.60
CA ASN A 87 22.88 9.79 -2.95
C ASN A 87 22.65 9.52 -1.46
N LYS A 88 21.84 10.34 -0.80
CA LYS A 88 21.49 10.16 0.61
C LYS A 88 20.73 8.87 0.86
N TYR A 89 19.86 8.47 -0.07
CA TYR A 89 19.24 7.14 -0.05
C TYR A 89 20.30 6.03 -0.12
N GLY A 90 21.32 6.18 -0.99
CA GLY A 90 22.46 5.26 -1.07
C GLY A 90 23.21 5.13 0.24
N GLU A 91 23.55 6.25 0.89
CA GLU A 91 24.21 6.25 2.20
C GLU A 91 23.39 5.54 3.28
N ILE A 92 22.08 5.83 3.34
CA ILE A 92 21.16 5.15 4.27
C ILE A 92 21.07 3.67 3.95
N LYS A 93 21.04 3.30 2.66
CA LYS A 93 20.98 1.90 2.24
C LYS A 93 22.24 1.12 2.64
N ASP A 94 23.40 1.75 2.56
CA ASP A 94 24.67 1.10 2.87
C ASP A 94 24.87 0.94 4.39
N ALA A 95 24.42 1.92 5.18
CA ALA A 95 24.55 1.90 6.65
C ALA A 95 23.39 1.16 7.34
N TYR A 96 22.14 1.48 6.96
CA TYR A 96 20.89 1.06 7.61
C TYR A 96 19.79 0.72 6.58
N PRO A 97 19.94 -0.36 5.79
CA PRO A 97 19.02 -0.68 4.70
C PRO A 97 17.55 -0.83 5.13
N ASP A 98 17.30 -1.19 6.39
CA ASP A 98 15.97 -1.31 6.97
C ASP A 98 15.27 0.04 7.22
N LEU A 99 15.99 1.16 7.15
CA LEU A 99 15.41 2.52 7.20
C LEU A 99 15.03 3.08 5.82
N CYS A 100 15.42 2.42 4.73
CA CYS A 100 15.08 2.85 3.37
C CYS A 100 13.57 3.02 3.14
N PRO A 101 12.69 2.11 3.59
CA PRO A 101 11.25 2.29 3.44
C PRO A 101 10.75 3.55 4.18
N ASP A 102 11.20 3.78 5.41
CA ASP A 102 10.84 4.98 6.17
C ASP A 102 11.32 6.25 5.43
N PHE A 103 12.53 6.22 4.85
CA PHE A 103 13.04 7.39 4.13
C PHE A 103 12.18 7.75 2.91
N ILE A 104 11.67 6.76 2.18
CA ILE A 104 10.70 6.95 1.09
C ILE A 104 9.34 7.42 1.63
N LEU A 105 8.81 6.75 2.66
CA LEU A 105 7.47 7.00 3.18
C LEU A 105 7.30 8.41 3.77
N TYR A 106 8.36 8.97 4.36
CA TYR A 106 8.33 10.34 4.90
C TYR A 106 8.67 11.41 3.85
N ASN A 107 9.15 11.03 2.67
CA ASN A 107 9.54 11.93 1.56
C ASN A 107 8.94 11.46 0.23
N GLN A 108 7.65 11.13 0.23
CA GLN A 108 7.00 10.49 -0.92
C GLN A 108 7.02 11.38 -2.16
N ALA A 109 6.80 12.68 -2.04
CA ALA A 109 6.75 13.59 -3.18
C ALA A 109 8.10 13.60 -3.92
N GLU A 110 9.18 13.77 -3.17
CA GLU A 110 10.56 13.76 -3.67
C GLU A 110 10.93 12.40 -4.26
N TYR A 111 10.52 11.30 -3.61
CA TYR A 111 10.75 9.96 -4.12
C TYR A 111 10.07 9.72 -5.47
N MET A 112 8.81 10.13 -5.65
CA MET A 112 8.07 9.91 -6.89
C MET A 112 8.73 10.60 -8.10
N GLU A 113 9.42 11.72 -7.90
CA GLU A 113 10.17 12.40 -8.97
C GLU A 113 11.41 11.63 -9.44
N VAL A 114 11.93 10.71 -8.62
CA VAL A 114 13.19 10.00 -8.88
C VAL A 114 13.08 8.48 -8.75
N MET A 115 11.88 7.91 -8.63
CA MET A 115 11.68 6.50 -8.30
C MET A 115 12.38 5.55 -9.28
N GLU A 116 12.52 5.92 -10.55
CA GLU A 116 13.24 5.13 -11.57
C GLU A 116 14.76 5.00 -11.30
N LYS A 117 15.33 5.92 -10.53
CA LYS A 117 16.76 5.94 -10.18
C LYS A 117 17.07 5.09 -8.95
N ILE A 118 16.06 4.70 -8.18
CA ILE A 118 16.21 3.89 -6.98
C ILE A 118 15.73 2.48 -7.30
N PRO A 119 16.59 1.45 -7.20
CA PRO A 119 16.19 0.08 -7.51
C PRO A 119 15.03 -0.39 -6.63
N MET A 120 13.93 -0.80 -7.29
CA MET A 120 12.80 -1.44 -6.63
C MET A 120 13.05 -2.95 -6.47
N GLY A 121 12.48 -3.54 -5.41
CA GLY A 121 12.47 -4.98 -5.19
C GLY A 121 11.19 -5.40 -4.46
N GLU A 122 10.89 -6.71 -4.47
CA GLU A 122 9.66 -7.27 -3.89
C GLU A 122 9.45 -6.84 -2.44
N THR A 123 10.48 -6.98 -1.60
CA THR A 123 10.41 -6.64 -0.17
C THR A 123 10.18 -5.15 0.07
N LEU A 124 10.78 -4.29 -0.76
CA LEU A 124 10.59 -2.85 -0.66
C LEU A 124 9.18 -2.46 -1.08
N LEU A 125 8.71 -2.92 -2.24
CA LEU A 125 7.37 -2.63 -2.74
C LEU A 125 6.29 -3.12 -1.75
N GLU A 126 6.43 -4.34 -1.24
CA GLU A 126 5.53 -4.89 -0.22
C GLU A 126 5.51 -4.01 1.04
N THR A 127 6.69 -3.61 1.55
CA THR A 127 6.77 -2.77 2.75
C THR A 127 6.11 -1.40 2.53
N LEU A 128 6.30 -0.80 1.36
CA LEU A 128 5.68 0.49 1.02
C LEU A 128 4.15 0.36 0.92
N LEU A 129 3.64 -0.61 0.15
CA LEU A 129 2.21 -0.78 -0.11
C LEU A 129 1.39 -1.24 1.11
N LEU A 130 2.04 -1.89 2.08
CA LEU A 130 1.42 -2.27 3.35
C LEU A 130 1.50 -1.17 4.41
N SER A 131 2.23 -0.08 4.15
CA SER A 131 2.38 1.01 5.11
C SER A 131 1.14 1.90 5.14
N PRO A 132 0.58 2.21 6.33
CA PRO A 132 -0.53 3.15 6.47
C PRO A 132 -0.13 4.60 6.21
N ILE A 133 1.18 4.89 6.08
CA ILE A 133 1.73 6.23 5.82
C ILE A 133 1.69 6.56 4.32
N LEU A 134 1.70 5.54 3.45
CA LEU A 134 1.72 5.72 2.00
C LEU A 134 0.41 6.36 1.53
N ASP A 135 0.52 7.44 0.75
CA ASP A 135 -0.64 8.07 0.14
C ASP A 135 -1.29 7.15 -0.91
N PHE A 136 -2.62 7.15 -0.99
CA PHE A 136 -3.34 6.27 -1.91
C PHE A 136 -3.00 6.52 -3.38
N SER A 137 -2.80 7.77 -3.79
CA SER A 137 -2.45 8.09 -5.19
C SER A 137 -1.03 7.61 -5.53
N ASN A 138 -0.11 7.71 -4.56
CA ASN A 138 1.23 7.19 -4.68
C ASN A 138 1.24 5.65 -4.73
N ALA A 139 0.37 4.98 -3.97
CA ALA A 139 0.23 3.53 -4.03
C ALA A 139 -0.21 3.05 -5.43
N GLU A 140 -1.14 3.76 -6.08
CA GLU A 140 -1.56 3.48 -7.46
C GLU A 140 -0.39 3.62 -8.44
N VAL A 141 0.40 4.70 -8.34
CA VAL A 141 1.60 4.90 -9.18
C VAL A 141 2.62 3.78 -9.00
N LEU A 142 2.89 3.37 -7.75
CA LEU A 142 3.84 2.29 -7.48
C LEU A 142 3.35 0.94 -8.00
N LEU A 143 2.06 0.66 -7.88
CA LEU A 143 1.47 -0.55 -8.44
C LEU A 143 1.56 -0.55 -9.96
N ASP A 144 1.21 0.56 -10.62
CA ASP A 144 1.29 0.67 -12.07
C ASP A 144 2.72 0.51 -12.60
N ALA A 145 3.70 1.04 -11.88
CA ALA A 145 5.11 0.96 -12.28
C ALA A 145 5.76 -0.40 -11.98
N PHE A 146 5.44 -1.02 -10.85
CA PHE A 146 6.22 -2.14 -10.30
C PHE A 146 5.39 -3.38 -9.97
N GLY A 147 4.08 -3.25 -9.80
CA GLY A 147 3.24 -4.30 -9.22
C GLY A 147 3.19 -5.58 -10.05
N GLU A 148 3.25 -5.50 -11.39
CA GLU A 148 3.23 -6.70 -12.25
C GLU A 148 4.47 -7.59 -12.02
N ASN A 149 5.64 -6.97 -11.90
CA ASN A 149 6.93 -7.69 -11.81
C ASN A 149 7.29 -8.11 -10.38
N TYR A 150 6.69 -7.47 -9.37
CA TYR A 150 7.05 -7.63 -7.96
C TYR A 150 5.84 -8.00 -7.10
N MET A 151 4.78 -8.56 -7.69
CA MET A 151 3.60 -9.02 -6.96
C MET A 151 3.98 -10.10 -5.95
N THR A 152 3.49 -9.97 -4.72
CA THR A 152 3.61 -10.99 -3.67
C THR A 152 2.23 -11.38 -3.16
N ALA A 153 2.15 -12.49 -2.43
CA ALA A 153 0.91 -12.92 -1.79
C ALA A 153 0.32 -11.87 -0.87
N LYS A 154 1.15 -11.19 -0.07
CA LYS A 154 0.67 -10.15 0.85
C LYS A 154 0.21 -8.90 0.12
N ILE A 155 0.87 -8.51 -0.98
CA ILE A 155 0.38 -7.41 -1.81
C ILE A 155 -0.99 -7.79 -2.39
N ALA A 156 -1.11 -8.98 -2.98
CA ALA A 156 -2.36 -9.44 -3.58
C ALA A 156 -3.51 -9.53 -2.56
N GLU A 157 -3.24 -10.06 -1.36
CA GLU A 157 -4.20 -10.09 -0.25
C GLU A 157 -4.60 -8.67 0.18
N ASN A 158 -3.66 -7.75 0.33
CA ASN A 158 -3.95 -6.35 0.67
C ASN A 158 -4.79 -5.65 -0.42
N LEU A 159 -4.57 -5.98 -1.70
CA LEU A 159 -5.34 -5.43 -2.81
C LEU A 159 -6.81 -5.83 -2.80
N VAL A 160 -7.16 -6.97 -2.19
CA VAL A 160 -8.57 -7.43 -2.10
C VAL A 160 -9.43 -6.42 -1.34
N ASP A 161 -8.92 -5.90 -0.23
CA ASP A 161 -9.67 -5.02 0.69
C ASP A 161 -9.28 -3.53 0.56
N SER A 162 -8.24 -3.20 -0.22
CA SER A 162 -7.79 -1.82 -0.38
C SER A 162 -8.79 -0.95 -1.14
N LYS A 163 -8.67 0.37 -1.01
CA LYS A 163 -9.43 1.35 -1.82
C LYS A 163 -8.76 1.74 -3.13
N VAL A 164 -7.54 1.25 -3.34
CA VAL A 164 -6.70 1.49 -4.51
C VAL A 164 -7.38 0.90 -5.75
N THR A 165 -7.43 1.69 -6.82
CA THR A 165 -7.83 1.20 -8.13
C THR A 165 -6.66 0.49 -8.79
N ILE A 166 -6.93 -0.67 -9.42
CA ILE A 166 -5.88 -1.44 -10.08
C ILE A 166 -6.23 -1.64 -11.55
N ASN A 167 -5.19 -1.68 -12.37
CA ASN A 167 -5.30 -1.94 -13.80
C ASN A 167 -5.36 -3.46 -14.10
N LYS A 168 -5.46 -3.81 -15.38
CA LYS A 168 -5.59 -5.21 -15.83
C LYS A 168 -4.34 -6.07 -15.62
N SER A 169 -3.13 -5.51 -15.74
CA SER A 169 -1.90 -6.28 -15.47
C SER A 169 -1.78 -6.60 -13.99
N ILE A 170 -2.09 -5.64 -13.12
CA ILE A 170 -2.08 -5.83 -11.66
C ILE A 170 -3.16 -6.81 -11.22
N PHE A 171 -4.36 -6.73 -11.80
CA PHE A 171 -5.40 -7.74 -11.57
C PHE A 171 -4.89 -9.15 -11.89
N THR A 172 -4.27 -9.32 -13.06
CA THR A 172 -3.77 -10.63 -13.53
C THR A 172 -2.66 -11.15 -12.61
N ALA A 173 -1.71 -10.28 -12.23
CA ALA A 173 -0.64 -10.64 -11.32
C ALA A 173 -1.16 -11.05 -9.94
N ALA A 174 -2.09 -10.26 -9.37
CA ALA A 174 -2.66 -10.54 -8.06
C ALA A 174 -3.52 -11.82 -8.04
N TRP A 175 -4.19 -12.13 -9.16
CA TRP A 175 -5.07 -13.29 -9.30
C TRP A 175 -4.38 -14.62 -8.94
N GLU A 176 -3.12 -14.78 -9.31
CA GLU A 176 -2.34 -16.00 -9.07
C GLU A 176 -2.04 -16.27 -7.58
N TYR A 177 -2.12 -15.23 -6.74
CA TYR A 177 -1.73 -15.32 -5.34
C TYR A 177 -2.90 -15.38 -4.35
N VAL A 178 -4.10 -15.00 -4.77
CA VAL A 178 -5.28 -14.99 -3.89
C VAL A 178 -6.02 -16.33 -3.89
N ASP A 179 -6.60 -16.68 -2.74
CA ASP A 179 -7.45 -17.85 -2.59
C ASP A 179 -8.79 -17.69 -3.33
N GLU A 180 -9.62 -18.73 -3.35
CA GLU A 180 -10.89 -18.74 -4.09
C GLU A 180 -11.83 -17.58 -3.67
N LYS A 181 -11.84 -17.25 -2.37
CA LYS A 181 -12.64 -16.15 -1.83
C LYS A 181 -12.08 -14.80 -2.26
N GLY A 182 -10.75 -14.62 -2.18
CA GLY A 182 -10.03 -13.45 -2.63
C GLY A 182 -10.20 -13.21 -4.13
N LYS A 183 -10.11 -14.26 -4.95
CA LYS A 183 -10.41 -14.22 -6.39
C LYS A 183 -11.80 -13.68 -6.67
N LYS A 184 -12.82 -14.19 -5.97
CA LYS A 184 -14.17 -13.67 -6.10
C LYS A 184 -14.23 -12.16 -5.78
N THR A 185 -13.69 -11.74 -4.64
CA THR A 185 -13.71 -10.33 -4.24
C THR A 185 -12.93 -9.45 -5.23
N LEU A 186 -11.75 -9.89 -5.68
CA LEU A 186 -10.91 -9.20 -6.64
C LEU A 186 -11.61 -9.04 -8.00
N MET A 187 -12.28 -10.09 -8.50
CA MET A 187 -13.11 -10.02 -9.72
C MET A 187 -14.20 -8.94 -9.58
N PHE A 188 -14.89 -8.89 -8.43
CA PHE A 188 -15.94 -7.90 -8.20
C PHE A 188 -15.40 -6.47 -8.09
N LYS A 189 -14.25 -6.31 -7.44
CA LYS A 189 -13.54 -5.04 -7.36
C LYS A 189 -13.14 -4.52 -8.75
N CYS A 190 -12.74 -5.43 -9.64
CA CYS A 190 -12.21 -5.09 -10.96
C CYS A 190 -13.24 -5.18 -12.10
N LEU A 191 -14.55 -5.34 -11.83
CA LEU A 191 -15.57 -5.56 -12.87
C LEU A 191 -15.48 -4.60 -14.06
N SER A 192 -15.22 -3.31 -13.80
CA SER A 192 -15.19 -2.27 -14.83
C SER A 192 -14.06 -2.42 -15.85
N ILE A 193 -12.97 -3.12 -15.49
CA ILE A 193 -11.81 -3.31 -16.37
C ILE A 193 -11.79 -4.69 -17.05
N LEU A 194 -12.62 -5.64 -16.59
CA LEU A 194 -12.67 -7.00 -17.14
C LEU A 194 -13.49 -7.07 -18.43
N GLU A 195 -13.00 -7.84 -19.39
CA GLU A 195 -13.61 -8.13 -20.68
C GLU A 195 -14.12 -9.57 -20.75
N ALA A 196 -14.79 -9.93 -21.86
CA ALA A 196 -15.42 -11.24 -22.00
C ALA A 196 -14.42 -12.41 -21.87
N ALA A 197 -13.19 -12.27 -22.36
CA ALA A 197 -12.16 -13.30 -22.21
C ALA A 197 -11.68 -13.44 -20.76
N ASP A 198 -11.56 -12.32 -20.04
CA ASP A 198 -11.14 -12.33 -18.64
C ASP A 198 -12.18 -13.01 -17.76
N PHE A 199 -13.47 -12.75 -18.01
CA PHE A 199 -14.56 -13.44 -17.31
C PHE A 199 -14.58 -14.95 -17.56
N GLU A 200 -14.23 -15.39 -18.77
CA GLU A 200 -14.14 -16.81 -19.09
C GLU A 200 -13.09 -17.51 -18.21
N ASN A 201 -11.91 -16.89 -18.08
CA ASN A 201 -10.86 -17.37 -17.18
C ASN A 201 -11.33 -17.33 -15.72
N CYS A 202 -11.90 -16.21 -15.26
CA CYS A 202 -12.37 -16.06 -13.88
C CYS A 202 -13.39 -17.14 -13.50
N PHE A 203 -14.39 -17.38 -14.36
CA PHE A 203 -15.44 -18.36 -14.08
C PHE A 203 -14.95 -19.80 -14.13
N SER A 204 -13.93 -20.08 -14.94
CA SER A 204 -13.32 -21.42 -14.99
C SER A 204 -12.70 -21.81 -13.64
N GLU A 205 -12.07 -20.87 -12.95
CA GLU A 205 -11.45 -21.08 -11.64
C GLU A 205 -12.44 -20.93 -10.49
N LEU A 206 -13.44 -20.07 -10.63
CA LEU A 206 -14.53 -19.88 -9.67
C LEU A 206 -15.73 -20.80 -9.95
N SER A 207 -15.46 -21.99 -10.48
CA SER A 207 -16.49 -22.92 -10.99
C SER A 207 -17.52 -23.32 -9.92
N GLN A 208 -17.15 -23.31 -8.64
CA GLN A 208 -18.07 -23.56 -7.53
C GLN A 208 -19.27 -22.60 -7.55
N TRP A 209 -19.05 -21.34 -7.90
CA TRP A 209 -20.11 -20.31 -7.92
C TRP A 209 -20.64 -20.01 -9.33
N TYR A 210 -19.81 -20.16 -10.36
CA TYR A 210 -20.10 -19.67 -11.70
C TYR A 210 -20.01 -20.72 -12.80
N SER A 211 -20.01 -22.02 -12.47
CA SER A 211 -19.98 -23.12 -13.47
C SER A 211 -20.96 -22.97 -14.63
N GLY A 212 -22.16 -22.43 -14.39
CA GLY A 212 -23.14 -22.17 -15.44
C GLY A 212 -22.64 -21.18 -16.50
N PHE A 213 -21.76 -20.25 -16.15
CA PHE A 213 -21.22 -19.27 -17.09
C PHE A 213 -20.08 -19.83 -17.97
N CYS A 214 -19.51 -21.00 -17.64
CA CYS A 214 -18.39 -21.58 -18.37
C CYS A 214 -18.79 -22.16 -19.75
N ASP A 215 -20.02 -22.68 -19.91
CA ASP A 215 -20.45 -23.31 -21.17
C ASP A 215 -20.91 -22.27 -22.21
N ARG A 216 -20.00 -21.74 -23.00
CA ARG A 216 -20.34 -20.81 -24.10
C ARG A 216 -20.54 -21.49 -25.45
N SER A 217 -20.63 -22.82 -25.49
CA SER A 217 -20.80 -23.58 -26.75
C SER A 217 -22.21 -23.45 -27.33
N LYS A 218 -23.20 -23.20 -26.47
CA LYS A 218 -24.62 -23.12 -26.84
C LYS A 218 -25.34 -22.03 -26.07
N LYS A 219 -26.43 -21.55 -26.66
CA LYS A 219 -27.34 -20.62 -25.97
C LYS A 219 -28.04 -21.35 -24.84
N HIS A 220 -27.90 -20.82 -23.64
CA HIS A 220 -28.62 -21.27 -22.46
C HIS A 220 -28.74 -20.09 -21.48
N SER A 221 -29.41 -20.31 -20.36
CA SER A 221 -29.57 -19.28 -19.33
C SER A 221 -28.99 -19.73 -18.00
N VAL A 222 -28.40 -18.79 -17.27
CA VAL A 222 -27.85 -18.99 -15.93
C VAL A 222 -28.58 -18.08 -14.96
N GLU A 223 -28.88 -18.59 -13.76
CA GLU A 223 -29.54 -17.82 -12.71
C GLU A 223 -28.52 -17.26 -11.72
N LEU A 224 -28.66 -15.98 -11.39
CA LEU A 224 -27.97 -15.32 -10.29
C LEU A 224 -28.98 -14.93 -9.19
N PRO A 225 -28.58 -14.94 -7.91
CA PRO A 225 -29.43 -14.44 -6.83
C PRO A 225 -29.80 -12.97 -7.05
N ASN A 226 -30.99 -12.55 -6.60
CA ASN A 226 -31.38 -11.15 -6.67
C ASN A 226 -30.68 -10.34 -5.56
N ASN A 227 -29.48 -9.83 -5.85
CA ASN A 227 -28.74 -8.90 -5.01
C ASN A 227 -27.94 -7.91 -5.88
N GLU A 228 -27.39 -6.87 -5.24
CA GLU A 228 -26.67 -5.79 -5.94
C GLU A 228 -25.44 -6.30 -6.70
N GLU A 229 -24.65 -7.20 -6.09
CA GLU A 229 -23.47 -7.81 -6.73
C GLU A 229 -23.84 -8.52 -8.04
N SER A 230 -24.88 -9.35 -8.01
CA SER A 230 -25.36 -10.09 -9.17
C SER A 230 -25.90 -9.17 -10.26
N GLN A 231 -26.56 -8.08 -9.88
CA GLN A 231 -27.03 -7.07 -10.82
C GLN A 231 -25.85 -6.37 -11.51
N ARG A 232 -24.82 -5.97 -10.73
CA ARG A 232 -23.59 -5.35 -11.27
C ARG A 232 -22.86 -6.29 -12.21
N LEU A 233 -22.71 -7.56 -11.83
CA LEU A 233 -22.11 -8.59 -12.67
C LEU A 233 -22.90 -8.78 -13.97
N ALA A 234 -24.21 -9.01 -13.90
CA ALA A 234 -25.04 -9.22 -15.08
C ALA A 234 -25.01 -8.02 -16.04
N LYS A 235 -25.06 -6.80 -15.50
CA LYS A 235 -24.91 -5.56 -16.28
C LYS A 235 -23.57 -5.54 -17.01
N ARG A 236 -22.47 -5.77 -16.29
CA ARG A 236 -21.13 -5.76 -16.89
C ARG A 236 -20.98 -6.84 -17.97
N LEU A 237 -21.44 -8.06 -17.70
CA LEU A 237 -21.42 -9.16 -18.66
C LEU A 237 -22.19 -8.82 -19.95
N GLN A 238 -23.27 -8.05 -19.85
CA GLN A 238 -24.00 -7.58 -21.03
C GLN A 238 -23.21 -6.52 -21.79
N GLU A 239 -22.61 -5.55 -21.09
CA GLU A 239 -21.79 -4.49 -21.70
C GLU A 239 -20.62 -5.07 -22.51
N VAL A 240 -19.93 -6.09 -21.99
CA VAL A 240 -18.81 -6.75 -22.69
C VAL A 240 -19.27 -7.85 -23.64
N SER A 241 -20.57 -7.96 -23.91
CA SER A 241 -21.16 -8.97 -24.81
C SER A 241 -20.84 -10.43 -24.42
N TYR A 242 -20.61 -10.71 -23.14
CA TYR A 242 -20.50 -12.08 -22.62
C TYR A 242 -21.88 -12.77 -22.60
N ILE A 243 -22.91 -12.01 -22.20
CA ILE A 243 -24.32 -12.40 -22.28
C ILE A 243 -25.05 -11.53 -23.30
N THR A 244 -26.15 -12.02 -23.87
CA THR A 244 -26.99 -11.23 -24.78
C THR A 244 -27.92 -10.29 -24.02
N SER A 245 -28.38 -10.72 -22.84
CA SER A 245 -29.32 -9.98 -21.99
C SER A 245 -29.40 -10.61 -20.61
N TYR A 246 -30.04 -9.90 -19.67
CA TYR A 246 -30.50 -10.44 -18.40
C TYR A 246 -31.87 -9.83 -18.02
N LYS A 247 -32.66 -10.54 -17.21
CA LYS A 247 -33.92 -10.03 -16.65
C LYS A 247 -34.14 -10.51 -15.22
N LEU A 248 -34.89 -9.75 -14.43
CA LEU A 248 -35.41 -10.23 -13.15
C LEU A 248 -36.60 -11.17 -13.42
N GLN A 249 -36.59 -12.34 -12.80
CA GLN A 249 -37.68 -13.31 -12.86
C GLN A 249 -38.07 -13.78 -11.47
N GLU A 250 -39.37 -13.79 -11.20
CA GLU A 250 -39.96 -14.37 -10.00
C GLU A 250 -40.37 -15.82 -10.27
N LYS A 251 -40.10 -16.70 -9.31
CA LYS A 251 -40.53 -18.10 -9.31
C LYS A 251 -41.11 -18.46 -7.94
N GLU A 252 -42.18 -19.25 -7.93
CA GLU A 252 -42.66 -19.89 -6.70
C GLU A 252 -41.79 -21.13 -6.43
N VAL A 253 -41.08 -21.11 -5.30
CA VAL A 253 -40.29 -22.25 -4.82
C VAL A 253 -41.03 -22.84 -3.61
N TYR A 254 -41.27 -24.13 -3.65
CA TYR A 254 -41.85 -24.85 -2.51
C TYR A 254 -40.78 -25.02 -1.43
N ASP A 255 -41.04 -24.47 -0.25
CA ASP A 255 -40.20 -24.67 0.94
C ASP A 255 -40.72 -25.87 1.71
N SER A 256 -39.97 -26.97 1.69
CA SER A 256 -40.34 -28.22 2.37
C SER A 256 -40.26 -28.14 3.89
N VAL A 257 -39.56 -27.14 4.45
CA VAL A 257 -39.44 -26.95 5.90
C VAL A 257 -40.66 -26.20 6.43
N THR A 258 -41.14 -25.22 5.68
CA THR A 258 -42.31 -24.41 6.07
C THR A 258 -43.60 -24.82 5.37
N GLU A 259 -43.59 -25.91 4.59
CA GLU A 259 -44.69 -26.44 3.75
C GLU A 259 -45.43 -25.35 2.96
N THR A 260 -44.71 -24.32 2.53
CA THR A 260 -45.30 -23.11 1.92
C THR A 260 -44.55 -22.73 0.66
N LYS A 261 -45.30 -22.14 -0.29
CA LYS A 261 -44.71 -21.57 -1.50
C LYS A 261 -44.11 -20.20 -1.17
N LYS A 262 -42.80 -20.06 -1.35
CA LYS A 262 -42.09 -18.78 -1.23
C LYS A 262 -41.81 -18.25 -2.63
N LYS A 263 -42.06 -16.95 -2.84
CA LYS A 263 -41.61 -16.27 -4.06
C LYS A 263 -40.11 -16.00 -3.94
N LYS A 264 -39.33 -16.53 -4.88
CA LYS A 264 -37.90 -16.25 -5.04
C LYS A 264 -37.71 -15.46 -6.32
N SER A 265 -37.05 -14.32 -6.23
CA SER A 265 -36.62 -13.52 -7.38
C SER A 265 -35.16 -13.81 -7.71
N THR A 266 -34.84 -13.92 -8.99
CA THR A 266 -33.50 -14.22 -9.52
C THR A 266 -33.25 -13.45 -10.81
N PHE A 267 -31.99 -13.13 -11.09
CA PHE A 267 -31.61 -12.63 -12.41
C PHE A 267 -31.34 -13.81 -13.33
N VAL A 268 -32.04 -13.86 -14.46
CA VAL A 268 -31.80 -14.84 -15.51
C VAL A 268 -30.95 -14.19 -16.59
N CYS A 269 -29.74 -14.70 -16.78
CA CYS A 269 -28.75 -14.21 -17.74
C CYS A 269 -28.68 -15.15 -18.94
N TRP A 270 -28.77 -14.64 -20.17
CA TRP A 270 -28.70 -15.48 -21.38
C TRP A 270 -27.30 -15.45 -21.99
N ILE A 271 -26.62 -16.59 -21.94
CA ILE A 271 -25.23 -16.71 -22.38
C ILE A 271 -25.14 -16.57 -23.91
N LYS A 272 -24.21 -15.73 -24.36
CA LYS A 272 -23.89 -15.60 -25.79
C LYS A 272 -23.03 -16.78 -26.21
N ALA A 273 -23.53 -17.56 -27.17
CA ALA A 273 -22.76 -18.65 -27.75
C ALA A 273 -21.62 -18.10 -28.63
N ILE A 274 -20.42 -18.69 -28.50
CA ILE A 274 -19.30 -18.47 -29.42
C ILE A 274 -19.30 -19.62 -30.42
N LYS A 275 -19.31 -19.30 -31.72
CA LYS A 275 -19.03 -20.30 -32.75
C LYS A 275 -17.52 -20.52 -32.76
N GLY A 276 -17.11 -21.75 -32.44
CA GLY A 276 -15.74 -22.21 -32.66
C GLY A 276 -15.39 -22.30 -34.14
#